data_AF-A0A1N7NAA7-F1
#
_entry.id   AF-A0A1N7NAA7-F1
#
_cell.length_a   1.000
_cell.length_b   1.000
_cell.length_c   1.000
_cell.angle_alpha   90.00
_cell.angle_beta   90.00
_cell.angle_gamma   90.00
#
_symmetry.space_group_name_H-M   'P 1'
#
loop_
_entity.id
_entity.type
_entity.pdbx_description
1 polymer ?
#
loop_
_entity_poly.entity_id
_entity_poly.type
_entity_poly.pdbx_seq_one_letter_code
_entity_poly.pdbx_strand_id
1 'polypeptide(L)'
;MEALLRLTAMEVRLFFREKETVFWTFLFPVLIIWLFGSMFGEQKFNGRGFAEMYIPAWIGANLLSTALFGVGTILTQYRERGYCVGCGRLRSSRSR
;
A
#
# COMPACT_ATOMS: atom_id res chain seq x y z
N MET A 1 -13.46 14.36 13.15
CA MET A 1 -13.52 13.18 12.26
C MET A 1 -13.43 13.57 10.79
N GLU A 2 -14.16 14.60 10.35
CA GLU A 2 -14.16 15.11 8.95
C GLU A 2 -12.77 15.38 8.34
N ALA A 3 -11.85 15.96 9.11
CA ALA A 3 -10.51 16.29 8.62
C ALA A 3 -9.72 15.03 8.23
N LEU A 4 -9.79 13.97 9.03
CA LEU A 4 -9.10 12.70 8.76
C LEU A 4 -9.69 11.99 7.54
N LEU A 5 -11.02 12.00 7.40
CA LEU A 5 -11.71 11.40 6.24
C LEU A 5 -11.36 12.09 4.92
N ARG A 6 -11.22 13.43 4.93
CA ARG A 6 -10.81 14.18 3.74
C ARG A 6 -9.36 13.90 3.35
N LEU A 7 -8.47 13.76 4.34
CA LEU A 7 -7.07 13.41 4.11
C LEU A 7 -6.94 12.01 3.51
N THR A 8 -7.58 11.00 4.13
CA THR A 8 -7.56 9.62 3.61
C THR A 8 -8.20 9.52 2.24
N ALA A 9 -9.31 10.23 1.98
CA ALA A 9 -9.93 10.25 0.66
C ALA A 9 -9.01 10.85 -0.43
N MET A 10 -8.27 11.91 -0.11
CA MET A 10 -7.29 12.49 -1.05
C MET A 10 -6.12 11.56 -1.32
N GLU A 11 -5.61 10.89 -0.29
CA GLU A 11 -4.48 9.96 -0.40
C GLU A 11 -4.86 8.70 -1.18
N VAL A 12 -6.06 8.15 -0.95
CA VAL A 12 -6.63 7.05 -1.75
C VAL A 12 -6.76 7.47 -3.22
N ARG A 13 -7.25 8.68 -3.49
CA ARG A 13 -7.37 9.18 -4.87
C ARG A 13 -6.00 9.36 -5.54
N LEU A 14 -4.97 9.74 -4.78
CA LEU A 14 -3.61 9.87 -5.26
C LEU A 14 -3.00 8.49 -5.56
N PHE A 15 -3.24 7.51 -4.68
CA PHE A 15 -2.82 6.11 -4.87
C PHE A 15 -3.39 5.50 -6.16
N PHE A 16 -4.69 5.69 -6.43
CA PHE A 16 -5.29 5.25 -7.69
C PHE A 16 -4.74 5.96 -8.94
N ARG A 17 -4.05 7.12 -8.78
CA ARG A 17 -3.43 7.85 -9.88
C ARG A 17 -2.06 7.25 -10.27
N GLU A 18 -1.40 6.58 -9.34
CA GLU A 18 -0.19 5.79 -9.58
C GLU A 18 -0.57 4.38 -10.06
N LYS A 19 -1.20 4.32 -11.25
CA LYS A 19 -1.71 3.09 -11.87
C LYS A 19 -0.67 1.97 -11.98
N GLU A 20 0.61 2.32 -12.06
CA GLU A 20 1.72 1.36 -12.18
C GLU A 20 1.94 0.62 -10.85
N THR A 21 2.01 1.35 -9.73
CA THR A 21 2.07 0.78 -8.37
C THR A 21 0.84 -0.09 -8.07
N VAL A 22 -0.37 0.39 -8.39
CA VAL A 22 -1.62 -0.37 -8.17
C VAL A 22 -1.63 -1.64 -9.02
N PHE A 23 -1.21 -1.55 -10.27
CA PHE A 23 -1.13 -2.71 -11.15
C PHE A 23 -0.21 -3.79 -10.58
N TRP A 24 1.01 -3.44 -10.17
CA TRP A 24 1.97 -4.42 -9.66
C TRP A 24 1.58 -4.98 -8.29
N THR A 25 1.01 -4.18 -7.41
CA THR A 25 0.63 -4.62 -6.04
C THR A 25 -0.58 -5.55 -6.03
N PHE A 26 -1.47 -5.49 -7.03
CA PHE A 26 -2.66 -6.36 -7.09
C PHE A 26 -2.55 -7.46 -8.14
N LEU A 27 -2.05 -7.16 -9.34
CA LEU A 27 -2.01 -8.15 -10.42
C LEU A 27 -0.99 -9.25 -10.13
N PHE A 28 0.21 -8.88 -9.69
CA PHE A 28 1.29 -9.84 -9.49
C PHE A 28 0.94 -10.89 -8.41
N PRO A 29 0.44 -10.51 -7.22
CA PRO A 29 0.06 -11.50 -6.22
C PRO A 29 -1.09 -12.39 -6.67
N VAL A 30 -2.07 -11.85 -7.41
CA VAL A 30 -3.19 -12.63 -7.93
C VAL A 30 -2.72 -13.67 -8.96
N LEU A 31 -1.81 -13.30 -9.85
CA LEU A 31 -1.21 -14.24 -10.82
C LEU A 31 -0.44 -15.37 -10.11
N ILE A 32 0.28 -15.03 -9.06
CA ILE A 32 1.05 -15.99 -8.26
C ILE A 32 0.12 -16.94 -7.50
N ILE A 33 -0.95 -16.43 -6.87
CA ILE A 33 -1.97 -17.27 -6.22
C ILE A 33 -2.64 -18.20 -7.24
N TRP A 34 -2.96 -17.70 -8.45
CA TRP A 34 -3.54 -18.52 -9.51
C TRP A 34 -2.58 -19.62 -9.97
N LEU A 35 -1.30 -19.28 -10.17
CA LEU A 35 -0.26 -20.23 -10.56
C LEU A 35 -0.05 -21.30 -9.48
N PHE A 36 0.07 -20.90 -8.21
CA PHE A 36 0.17 -21.83 -7.09
C PHE A 36 -1.10 -22.67 -6.91
N GLY A 37 -2.28 -22.09 -7.15
CA GLY A 37 -3.55 -22.81 -7.17
C GLY A 37 -3.57 -23.90 -8.26
N SER A 38 -3.03 -23.62 -9.44
CA SER A 38 -2.94 -24.60 -10.53
C SER A 38 -1.91 -25.70 -10.25
N MET A 39 -0.78 -25.37 -9.62
CA MET A 39 0.28 -26.35 -9.30
C MET A 39 -0.07 -27.24 -8.10
N PHE A 40 -0.71 -26.68 -7.07
CA PHE A 40 -0.93 -27.36 -5.78
C PHE A 40 -2.40 -27.67 -5.49
N GLY A 41 -3.31 -27.42 -6.44
CA GLY A 41 -4.75 -27.59 -6.27
C GLY A 41 -5.19 -29.01 -5.89
N GLU A 42 -4.43 -30.04 -6.27
CA GLU A 42 -4.72 -31.44 -5.94
C GLU A 42 -4.13 -31.90 -4.59
N GLN A 43 -3.23 -31.11 -3.99
CA GLN A 43 -2.56 -31.46 -2.74
C GLN A 43 -3.46 -31.11 -1.55
N LYS A 44 -4.05 -32.13 -0.93
CA LYS A 44 -4.85 -31.97 0.29
C LYS A 44 -3.95 -32.01 1.52
N PHE A 45 -3.72 -30.87 2.16
CA PHE A 45 -3.06 -30.80 3.46
C PHE A 45 -4.14 -30.80 4.57
N ASN A 46 -4.08 -31.77 5.50
CA ASN A 46 -5.01 -31.88 6.64
C ASN A 46 -6.52 -31.93 6.27
N GLY A 47 -6.86 -32.57 5.14
CA GLY A 47 -8.26 -32.68 4.69
C GLY A 47 -8.89 -31.37 4.19
N ARG A 48 -8.14 -30.27 4.19
CA ARG A 48 -8.53 -28.97 3.61
C ARG A 48 -7.79 -28.76 2.29
N GLY A 49 -8.44 -28.09 1.35
CA GLY A 49 -7.80 -27.74 0.07
C GLY A 49 -6.65 -26.77 0.29
N PHE A 50 -5.58 -26.90 -0.49
CA PHE A 50 -4.45 -25.96 -0.50
C PHE A 50 -4.92 -24.49 -0.62
N ALA A 51 -5.99 -24.25 -1.39
CA ALA A 51 -6.62 -22.95 -1.55
C ALA A 51 -7.14 -22.33 -0.23
N GLU A 52 -7.71 -23.13 0.68
CA GLU A 52 -8.36 -22.61 1.90
C GLU A 52 -7.36 -22.07 2.92
N MET A 53 -6.16 -22.66 2.99
CA MET A 53 -5.11 -22.24 3.92
C MET A 53 -4.19 -21.18 3.32
N TYR A 54 -3.92 -21.28 2.01
CA TYR A 54 -2.94 -20.43 1.34
C TYR A 54 -3.50 -19.05 0.99
N ILE A 55 -4.74 -18.96 0.50
CA ILE A 55 -5.35 -17.69 0.07
C ILE A 55 -5.40 -16.65 1.20
N PRO A 56 -5.87 -16.96 2.43
CA PRO A 56 -5.92 -15.97 3.51
C PRO A 56 -4.54 -15.52 3.96
N ALA A 57 -3.57 -16.44 4.01
CA ALA A 57 -2.20 -16.14 4.40
C ALA A 57 -1.53 -15.18 3.40
N TRP A 58 -1.73 -15.41 2.09
CA TRP A 58 -1.18 -14.55 1.05
C TRP A 58 -1.85 -13.18 0.97
N ILE A 59 -3.16 -13.09 1.21
CA ILE A 59 -3.85 -11.79 1.31
C ILE A 59 -3.28 -10.98 2.48
N GLY A 60 -3.11 -11.61 3.65
CA GLY A 60 -2.53 -10.94 4.83
C GLY A 60 -1.08 -10.49 4.60
N ALA A 61 -0.25 -11.34 3.98
CA ALA A 61 1.14 -11.01 3.67
C ALA A 61 1.25 -9.84 2.66
N ASN A 62 0.41 -9.83 1.62
CA ASN A 62 0.40 -8.74 0.65
C ASN A 62 -0.12 -7.43 1.25
N LEU A 63 -1.15 -7.50 2.09
CA LEU A 63 -1.68 -6.32 2.78
C LEU A 63 -0.63 -5.71 3.72
N LEU A 64 0.09 -6.54 4.47
CA LEU A 64 1.16 -6.07 5.36
C LEU A 64 2.33 -5.46 4.59
N SER A 65 2.77 -6.13 3.53
CA SER A 65 3.85 -5.65 2.65
C SER A 65 3.50 -4.29 2.04
N THR A 66 2.33 -4.17 1.43
CA THR A 66 1.87 -2.91 0.80
C THR A 66 1.72 -1.78 1.82
N ALA A 67 1.24 -2.06 3.03
CA ALA A 67 1.15 -1.05 4.09
C ALA A 67 2.54 -0.58 4.55
N LEU A 68 3.48 -1.50 4.81
CA LEU A 68 4.83 -1.17 5.26
C LEU A 68 5.63 -0.40 4.21
N PHE A 69 5.67 -0.92 2.98
CA PHE A 69 6.41 -0.27 1.90
C PHE A 69 5.72 1.00 1.41
N GLY A 70 4.39 1.00 1.30
CA GLY A 70 3.62 2.17 0.84
C GLY A 70 3.80 3.39 1.72
N VAL A 71 3.79 3.24 3.05
CA VAL A 71 4.06 4.34 3.98
C VAL A 71 5.50 4.87 3.81
N GLY A 72 6.47 3.98 3.65
CA GLY A 72 7.86 4.36 3.42
C GLY A 72 8.04 5.20 2.14
N THR A 73 7.44 4.76 1.03
CA THR A 73 7.50 5.45 -0.26
C THR A 73 6.81 6.81 -0.22
N ILE A 74 5.65 6.90 0.45
CA ILE A 74 4.94 8.17 0.61
C ILE A 74 5.77 9.14 1.47
N LEU A 75 6.41 8.67 2.54
CA LEU A 75 7.29 9.52 3.37
C LEU A 75 8.52 10.04 2.59
N THR A 76 9.10 9.26 1.69
CA THR A 76 10.20 9.73 0.84
C THR A 76 9.72 10.69 -0.23
N GLN A 77 8.60 10.41 -0.90
CA GLN A 77 7.95 11.37 -1.79
C GLN A 77 7.64 12.68 -1.07
N TYR A 78 7.27 12.56 0.21
CA TYR A 78 6.98 13.68 1.08
C TYR A 78 8.21 14.56 1.34
N ARG A 79 9.38 13.93 1.48
CA ARG A 79 10.67 14.63 1.59
C ARG A 79 11.10 15.26 0.27
N GLU A 80 10.95 14.57 -0.85
CA GLU A 80 11.38 15.05 -2.17
C GLU A 80 10.63 16.30 -2.64
N ARG A 81 9.33 16.37 -2.32
CA ARG A 81 8.49 17.52 -2.70
C ARG A 81 8.57 18.70 -1.73
N GLY A 82 9.40 18.61 -0.69
CA GLY A 82 9.87 19.77 0.07
C GLY A 82 8.84 20.42 1.01
N TYR A 83 7.84 19.69 1.52
CA TYR A 83 6.97 20.22 2.59
C TYR A 83 7.70 20.16 3.92
N CYS A 84 8.63 21.09 4.08
CA CYS A 84 9.14 21.48 5.37
C CYS A 84 8.00 22.09 6.18
N VAL A 85 7.49 21.36 7.18
CA VAL A 85 6.79 21.95 8.32
C VAL A 85 7.75 22.96 8.95
N GLY A 86 7.51 24.26 8.74
CA GLY A 86 8.16 25.33 9.52
C GLY A 86 9.14 26.27 8.81
N CYS A 87 9.14 26.42 7.48
CA CYS A 87 9.99 27.42 6.81
C CYS A 87 9.22 28.43 5.97
N GLY A 88 8.34 29.21 6.60
CA GLY A 88 7.59 30.26 5.89
C GLY A 88 7.06 31.42 6.73
N ARG A 89 7.04 31.35 8.07
CA ARG A 89 6.40 32.39 8.90
C ARG A 89 7.27 33.12 9.92
N LEU A 90 8.57 32.83 9.99
CA LEU A 90 9.48 33.53 10.93
C LEU A 90 10.44 34.53 10.26
N ARG A 91 10.30 34.79 8.95
CA ARG A 91 11.18 35.72 8.22
C ARG A 91 10.55 37.08 7.89
N SER A 92 9.48 37.51 8.58
CA SER A 92 8.89 38.84 8.35
C SER A 92 8.71 39.72 9.59
N SER A 93 9.17 39.30 10.77
CA SER A 93 9.00 40.09 12.03
C SER A 93 10.30 40.54 12.68
N ARG A 94 11.48 40.24 12.11
CA ARG A 94 12.78 40.66 12.66
C ARG A 94 13.52 41.69 11.82
N SER A 95 12.74 42.55 11.16
CA SER A 95 13.21 43.69 10.37
C SER A 95 12.19 44.81 10.53
N ARG A 96 11.99 45.26 11.77
CA ARG A 96 11.49 46.58 12.15
C ARG A 96 11.77 46.78 13.63
#